data_AF-A0A9J6A147-F1
#
_entry.id   AF-A0A9J6A147-F1
#
_cell.length_a   1.000
_cell.length_b   1.000
_cell.length_c   1.000
_cell.angle_alpha   90.00
_cell.angle_beta   90.00
_cell.angle_gamma   90.00
#
_symmetry.space_group_name_H-M   'P 1'
#
loop_
_entity.id
_entity.type
_entity.pdbx_description
1 polymer ?
#
loop_
_entity_poly.entity_id
_entity_poly.type
_entity_poly.pdbx_seq_one_letter_code
_entity_poly.pdbx_strand_id
1 'polypeptide(L)'
;MEKNSEEQEQLEMFWKFQRSELENVNDFKNMLLLPRTRIKKIMKKDEDVRMVAAESLVLLVQACELFIQDLTLRSSLNTQENHQRILKKDDLTDVIVQTDYFDFLLDVVHATDPFTPSSVPFYAAGGSNGQDGNNLDH
;
A
#
# COMPACT_ATOMS: atom_id res chain seq x y z
N MET A 1 4.18 27.49 -14.44
CA MET A 1 5.45 26.85 -14.05
C MET A 1 5.59 26.68 -12.54
N GLU A 2 4.70 27.22 -11.69
CA GLU A 2 4.68 26.99 -10.23
C GLU A 2 4.08 25.65 -9.78
N LYS A 3 3.37 24.93 -10.66
CA LYS A 3 2.53 23.77 -10.31
C LYS A 3 3.31 22.55 -9.78
N ASN A 4 4.47 22.29 -10.37
CA ASN A 4 5.39 21.26 -9.86
C ASN A 4 6.04 21.70 -8.54
N SER A 5 5.92 22.96 -8.12
CA SER A 5 6.56 23.48 -6.91
C SER A 5 5.80 23.10 -5.64
N GLU A 6 4.46 23.15 -5.64
CA GLU A 6 3.67 22.84 -4.44
C GLU A 6 3.71 21.34 -4.08
N GLU A 7 3.54 20.46 -5.08
CA GLU A 7 3.69 19.01 -4.88
C GLU A 7 5.09 18.67 -4.38
N GLN A 8 6.13 19.23 -5.02
CA GLN A 8 7.51 19.02 -4.62
C GLN A 8 7.79 19.53 -3.20
N GLU A 9 7.23 20.68 -2.83
CA GLU A 9 7.36 21.24 -1.47
C GLU A 9 6.70 20.32 -0.42
N GLN A 10 5.50 19.82 -0.69
CA GLN A 10 4.81 18.90 0.22
C GLN A 10 5.55 17.57 0.36
N LEU A 11 6.07 17.03 -0.74
CA LEU A 11 6.92 15.84 -0.72
C LEU A 11 8.22 16.08 0.04
N GLU A 12 8.86 17.23 -0.15
CA GLU A 12 10.06 17.60 0.60
C GLU A 12 9.77 17.70 2.09
N MET A 13 8.66 18.33 2.48
CA MET A 13 8.24 18.42 3.88
C MET A 13 7.97 17.04 4.47
N PHE A 14 7.27 16.17 3.72
CA PHE A 14 7.03 14.78 4.10
C PHE A 14 8.35 14.05 4.36
N TRP A 15 9.29 14.08 3.42
CA TRP A 15 10.57 13.38 3.56
C TRP A 15 11.48 13.97 4.63
N LYS A 16 11.46 15.29 4.85
CA LYS A 16 12.15 15.96 5.97
C LYS A 16 11.58 15.47 7.31
N PHE A 17 10.25 15.41 7.42
CA PHE A 17 9.58 14.92 8.63
C PHE A 17 9.91 13.45 8.89
N GLN A 18 9.73 12.57 7.90
CA GLN A 18 10.01 11.14 8.05
C GLN A 18 11.47 10.86 8.44
N ARG A 19 12.43 11.62 7.88
CA ARG A 19 13.84 11.50 8.26
C ARG A 19 14.09 11.90 9.71
N SER A 20 13.51 13.03 10.14
CA SER A 20 13.60 13.48 11.53
C SER A 20 12.99 12.46 12.50
N GLU A 21 11.83 11.89 12.16
CA GLU A 21 11.22 10.85 12.97
C GLU A 21 12.15 9.64 13.10
N LEU A 22 12.69 9.14 11.98
CA LEU A 22 13.61 8.00 11.98
C LEU A 22 14.90 8.22 12.79
N GLU A 23 15.43 9.44 12.83
CA GLU A 23 16.60 9.79 13.64
C GLU A 23 16.30 9.75 15.15
N ASN A 24 15.05 9.99 15.55
CA ASN A 24 14.61 10.00 16.95
C ASN A 24 14.07 8.64 17.43
N VAL A 25 14.02 7.62 16.56
CA VAL A 25 13.49 6.30 16.90
C VAL A 25 14.51 5.50 17.70
N ASN A 26 14.26 5.38 19.01
CA ASN A 26 15.05 4.55 19.90
C ASN A 26 14.63 3.07 19.91
N ASP A 27 13.43 2.72 19.40
CA ASP A 27 12.98 1.32 19.30
C ASP A 27 12.14 1.06 18.04
N PHE A 28 12.82 0.57 16.99
CA PHE A 28 12.17 0.15 15.76
C PHE A 28 11.08 -0.92 15.99
N LYS A 29 11.16 -1.75 17.05
CA LYS A 29 10.18 -2.82 17.24
C LYS A 29 8.77 -2.33 17.50
N ASN A 30 8.61 -1.15 18.12
CA ASN A 30 7.29 -0.59 18.44
C ASN A 30 6.72 0.29 17.32
N MET A 31 7.53 0.62 16.31
CA MET A 31 7.14 1.51 15.22
C MET A 31 6.57 0.78 14.00
N LEU A 32 6.94 -0.49 13.80
CA LEU A 32 6.54 -1.26 12.61
C LEU A 32 5.05 -1.62 12.68
N LEU A 33 4.24 -0.91 11.90
CA LEU A 33 2.82 -1.14 11.68
C LEU A 33 2.57 -2.41 10.86
N LEU A 34 3.48 -2.77 9.94
CA LEU A 34 3.29 -3.94 9.09
C LEU A 34 3.80 -5.23 9.76
N PRO A 35 3.04 -6.34 9.65
CA PRO A 35 3.40 -7.60 10.28
C PRO A 35 4.63 -8.25 9.63
N ARG A 36 5.73 -8.32 10.38
CA ARG A 36 7.01 -8.94 9.97
C ARG A 36 6.84 -10.34 9.36
N THR A 37 5.95 -11.17 9.92
CA THR A 37 5.69 -12.52 9.41
C THR A 37 5.11 -12.54 8.00
N ARG A 38 4.25 -11.56 7.65
CA ARG A 38 3.67 -11.47 6.30
C ARG A 38 4.70 -10.98 5.30
N ILE A 39 5.48 -9.97 5.66
CA ILE A 39 6.57 -9.46 4.82
C ILE A 39 7.61 -10.55 4.57
N LYS A 40 8.03 -11.29 5.62
CA LYS A 40 8.92 -12.44 5.48
C LYS A 40 8.35 -13.51 4.54
N LYS A 41 7.04 -13.78 4.59
CA LYS A 41 6.38 -14.72 3.66
C LYS A 41 6.40 -14.22 2.22
N ILE A 42 6.22 -12.92 1.99
CA ILE A 42 6.30 -12.33 0.64
C ILE A 42 7.72 -12.45 0.08
N MET A 43 8.75 -12.08 0.87
CA MET A 43 10.16 -12.24 0.46
C MET A 43 10.50 -13.69 0.11
N LYS A 44 9.88 -14.64 0.80
CA LYS A 44 10.08 -16.09 0.64
C LYS A 44 9.25 -16.74 -0.47
N LYS A 45 8.46 -15.95 -1.21
CA LYS A 45 7.81 -16.46 -2.44
C LYS A 45 8.81 -16.68 -3.57
N ASP A 46 9.93 -15.96 -3.53
CA ASP A 46 11.07 -16.21 -4.40
C ASP A 46 11.81 -17.46 -3.91
N GLU A 47 11.89 -18.47 -4.77
CA GLU A 47 12.48 -19.79 -4.46
C GLU A 47 13.98 -19.70 -4.15
N ASP A 48 14.67 -18.68 -4.67
CA ASP A 48 16.10 -18.49 -4.45
C ASP A 48 16.40 -17.89 -3.07
N VAL A 49 15.40 -17.34 -2.38
CA VAL A 49 15.56 -16.73 -1.05
C VAL A 49 15.54 -17.79 0.05
N ARG A 50 16.71 -18.32 0.42
CA ARG A 50 16.85 -19.35 1.48
C ARG A 50 16.82 -18.84 2.91
N MET A 51 17.32 -17.64 3.18
CA MET A 51 17.27 -17.02 4.51
C MET A 51 17.01 -15.53 4.38
N VAL A 52 16.37 -14.96 5.38
CA VAL A 52 16.13 -13.51 5.47
C VAL A 52 16.65 -13.08 6.84
N ALA A 53 17.65 -12.20 6.85
CA ALA A 53 18.20 -11.65 8.08
C ALA A 53 17.16 -10.79 8.80
N ALA A 54 17.21 -10.77 10.13
CA ALA A 54 16.26 -10.02 10.94
C ALA A 54 16.34 -8.51 10.67
N GLU A 55 17.56 -8.00 10.44
CA GLU A 55 17.84 -6.59 10.13
C GLU A 55 17.25 -6.17 8.78
N SER A 56 17.47 -6.96 7.72
CA SER A 56 16.86 -6.74 6.41
C SER A 56 15.33 -6.69 6.49
N LEU A 57 14.73 -7.54 7.35
CA LEU A 57 13.29 -7.54 7.56
C LEU A 57 12.81 -6.26 8.25
N VAL A 58 13.55 -5.70 9.21
CA VAL A 58 13.20 -4.41 9.84
C VAL A 58 13.24 -3.29 8.80
N LEU A 59 14.33 -3.22 8.03
CA LEU A 59 14.48 -2.19 6.99
C LEU A 59 13.39 -2.29 5.93
N LEU A 60 13.07 -3.51 5.49
CA LEU A 60 12.02 -3.71 4.48
C LEU A 60 10.65 -3.32 5.01
N VAL A 61 10.34 -3.60 6.28
CA VAL A 61 9.07 -3.15 6.87
C VAL A 61 8.97 -1.64 6.83
N GLN A 62 10.02 -0.94 7.30
CA GLN A 62 10.05 0.52 7.27
C GLN A 62 9.96 1.08 5.85
N ALA A 63 10.69 0.48 4.91
CA ALA A 63 10.67 0.88 3.52
C ALA A 63 9.27 0.69 2.91
N CYS A 64 8.58 -0.41 3.21
CA CYS A 64 7.21 -0.63 2.75
C CYS A 64 6.23 0.39 3.33
N GLU A 65 6.37 0.77 4.60
CA GLU A 65 5.54 1.80 5.21
C GLU A 65 5.74 3.16 4.54
N LEU A 66 6.99 3.57 4.36
CA LEU A 66 7.34 4.81 3.67
C LEU A 66 6.89 4.79 2.21
N PHE A 67 7.04 3.66 1.52
CA PHE A 67 6.60 3.48 0.15
C PHE A 67 5.08 3.66 0.01
N ILE A 68 4.29 3.04 0.90
CA ILE A 68 2.82 3.20 0.89
C ILE A 68 2.46 4.67 1.14
N GLN A 69 3.12 5.33 2.09
CA GLN A 69 2.85 6.74 2.40
C GLN A 69 3.23 7.68 1.24
N ASP A 70 4.41 7.52 0.62
CA ASP A 70 4.86 8.33 -0.51
C ASP A 70 3.93 8.17 -1.72
N LEU A 71 3.63 6.92 -2.10
CA LEU A 71 2.72 6.65 -3.21
C LEU A 71 1.31 7.20 -2.93
N THR A 72 0.80 7.04 -1.70
CA THR A 72 -0.52 7.57 -1.31
C THR A 72 -0.54 9.10 -1.32
N LEU A 73 0.51 9.75 -0.85
CA LEU A 73 0.62 11.21 -0.85
C LEU A 73 0.57 11.73 -2.28
N ARG A 74 1.48 11.26 -3.15
CA ARG A 74 1.53 11.66 -4.58
C ARG A 74 0.18 11.47 -5.28
N SER A 75 -0.42 10.29 -5.08
CA SER A 75 -1.71 9.99 -5.69
C SER A 75 -2.82 10.87 -5.13
N SER A 76 -2.81 11.17 -3.83
CA SER A 76 -3.77 12.10 -3.23
C SER A 76 -3.58 13.54 -3.74
N LEU A 77 -2.36 13.98 -4.03
CA LEU A 77 -2.12 15.30 -4.61
C LEU A 77 -2.70 15.37 -6.02
N ASN A 78 -2.48 14.34 -6.84
CA ASN A 78 -3.12 14.20 -8.14
C ASN A 78 -4.66 14.19 -8.05
N THR A 79 -5.24 13.44 -7.10
CA THR A 79 -6.70 13.44 -6.85
C THR A 79 -7.22 14.85 -6.51
N GLN A 80 -6.50 15.60 -5.66
CA GLN A 80 -6.88 16.95 -5.27
C GLN A 80 -6.79 17.94 -6.43
N GLU A 81 -5.78 17.81 -7.30
CA GLU A 81 -5.68 18.59 -8.54
C GLU A 81 -6.89 18.39 -9.44
N ASN A 82 -7.42 17.16 -9.49
CA ASN A 82 -8.63 16.82 -10.24
C ASN A 82 -9.94 17.27 -9.54
N HIS A 83 -9.83 18.04 -8.45
CA HIS A 83 -10.95 18.48 -7.59
C HIS A 83 -11.77 17.32 -7.01
N GLN A 84 -11.14 16.16 -6.88
CA GLN A 84 -11.76 14.98 -6.28
C GLN A 84 -11.31 14.84 -4.82
N ARG A 85 -12.14 14.19 -4.02
CA ARG A 85 -11.85 13.86 -2.62
C ARG A 85 -11.62 12.37 -2.39
N ILE A 86 -11.94 11.55 -3.39
CA ILE A 86 -11.87 10.10 -3.32
C ILE A 86 -10.70 9.69 -4.20
N LEU A 87 -9.65 9.13 -3.58
CA LEU A 87 -8.51 8.56 -4.27
C LEU A 87 -8.96 7.34 -5.08
N LYS A 88 -8.65 7.32 -6.37
CA LYS A 88 -9.01 6.24 -7.30
C LYS A 88 -7.78 5.50 -7.80
N LYS A 89 -8.03 4.36 -8.43
CA LYS A 89 -7.00 3.56 -9.10
C LYS A 89 -6.35 4.33 -10.26
N ASP A 90 -7.11 5.15 -10.97
CA ASP A 90 -6.58 5.93 -12.09
C ASP A 90 -5.55 6.96 -11.59
N ASP A 91 -5.82 7.61 -10.44
CA ASP A 91 -4.86 8.55 -9.83
C ASP A 91 -3.53 7.88 -9.48
N LEU A 92 -3.57 6.63 -8.98
CA LEU A 92 -2.38 5.81 -8.71
C LEU A 92 -1.64 5.43 -10.00
N THR A 93 -2.39 5.06 -11.03
CA THR A 93 -1.83 4.65 -12.33
C THR A 93 -1.09 5.82 -12.97
N ASP A 94 -1.71 7.00 -12.96
CA ASP A 94 -1.12 8.23 -13.47
C ASP A 94 0.20 8.57 -12.77
N VAL A 95 0.24 8.48 -11.43
CA VAL A 95 1.47 8.73 -10.64
C VAL A 95 2.55 7.70 -10.95
N ILE A 96 2.19 6.42 -11.05
CA ILE A 96 3.14 5.34 -11.36
C ILE A 96 3.77 5.55 -12.74
N VAL A 97 2.97 5.92 -13.74
CA VAL A 97 3.45 6.16 -15.12
C VAL A 97 4.33 7.42 -15.22
N GLN A 98 4.09 8.42 -14.35
CA GLN A 98 4.82 9.69 -14.38
C GLN A 98 6.11 9.68 -13.55
N THR A 99 6.39 8.62 -12.79
CA THR A 99 7.47 8.59 -11.80
C THR A 99 8.41 7.41 -12.06
N ASP A 100 9.59 7.69 -12.61
CA ASP A 100 10.57 6.67 -13.05
C ASP A 100 10.90 5.59 -12.01
N TYR A 101 10.99 5.95 -10.72
CA TYR A 101 11.34 4.98 -9.68
C TYR A 101 10.17 4.04 -9.30
N PHE A 102 8.97 4.28 -9.83
CA PHE A 102 7.82 3.38 -9.77
C PHE A 102 7.70 2.45 -10.98
N ASP A 103 8.64 2.47 -11.93
CA ASP A 103 8.60 1.62 -13.14
C ASP A 103 8.43 0.12 -12.85
N PHE A 104 8.91 -0.34 -11.68
CA PHE A 104 8.73 -1.72 -11.22
C PHE A 104 7.25 -2.13 -11.01
N LEU A 105 6.33 -1.17 -11.04
CA LEU A 105 4.89 -1.38 -10.88
C LEU A 105 4.12 -1.34 -12.21
N LEU A 106 4.75 -1.00 -13.33
CA LEU A 106 4.07 -0.86 -14.63
C LEU A 106 3.34 -2.15 -15.02
N ASP A 107 3.98 -3.30 -14.82
CA ASP A 107 3.35 -4.59 -15.09
C ASP A 107 2.15 -4.86 -14.17
N VAL A 108 2.18 -4.38 -12.92
CA VAL A 108 1.09 -4.57 -11.95
C VAL A 108 -0.13 -3.73 -12.33
N VAL A 109 0.07 -2.47 -12.72
CA VAL A 109 -1.03 -1.57 -13.09
C VAL A 109 -1.61 -1.90 -14.46
N HIS A 110 -0.80 -2.40 -15.39
CA HIS A 110 -1.25 -2.80 -16.73
C HIS A 110 -1.84 -4.21 -16.77
N ALA A 111 -1.47 -5.12 -15.85
CA ALA A 111 -2.02 -6.48 -15.80
C ALA A 111 -3.47 -6.54 -15.30
N THR A 112 -4.00 -5.47 -14.72
CA THR A 112 -5.42 -5.42 -14.35
C THR A 112 -6.32 -5.35 -15.59
N ASP A 113 -6.75 -6.52 -16.03
CA ASP A 113 -7.66 -6.78 -17.13
C ASP A 113 -8.95 -5.92 -17.04
N PRO A 114 -9.37 -5.23 -18.12
CA PRO A 114 -10.65 -4.49 -18.16
C PRO A 114 -11.89 -5.36 -17.91
N PHE A 115 -11.77 -6.69 -17.88
CA PHE A 115 -12.88 -7.63 -17.69
C PHE A 115 -13.02 -8.22 -16.29
N THR A 116 -12.23 -7.80 -15.28
CA THR A 116 -12.52 -8.19 -13.89
C THR A 116 -13.43 -7.15 -13.22
N PRO A 117 -14.76 -7.36 -13.13
CA PRO A 117 -15.62 -6.47 -12.38
C PRO A 117 -15.17 -6.47 -10.91
N SER A 118 -14.83 -5.29 -10.40
CA SER A 118 -14.65 -5.00 -8.97
C SER A 118 -15.95 -5.34 -8.24
N SER A 119 -16.10 -6.60 -7.85
CA SER A 119 -17.30 -7.14 -7.22
C SER A 119 -16.90 -8.14 -6.14
N VAL A 120 -16.00 -7.70 -5.27
CA VAL A 120 -16.01 -8.15 -3.89
C VAL A 120 -16.37 -6.94 -3.03
N PRO A 121 -17.64 -6.77 -2.65
CA PRO A 121 -18.02 -5.80 -1.63
C PRO A 121 -17.21 -6.10 -0.36
N PHE A 122 -16.47 -5.11 0.11
CA PHE A 122 -15.57 -5.18 1.27
C PHE A 122 -16.30 -5.38 2.63
N TYR A 123 -17.59 -5.73 2.63
CA TYR A 123 -18.37 -5.99 3.83
C TYR A 123 -19.35 -7.16 3.62
N ALA A 124 -18.87 -8.40 3.75
CA ALA A 124 -19.74 -9.56 3.90
C ALA A 124 -19.06 -10.65 4.76
N ALA A 125 -18.68 -10.27 5.98
CA ALA A 125 -18.45 -11.21 7.07
C ALA A 125 -19.35 -10.82 8.26
N GLY A 126 -20.66 -10.78 7.99
CA GLY A 126 -21.71 -10.71 9.01
C GLY A 126 -22.25 -12.13 9.21
N GLY A 127 -22.12 -12.66 10.41
CA GLY A 127 -22.38 -14.06 10.74
C GLY A 127 -23.80 -14.54 10.46
N SER A 128 -23.92 -15.85 10.23
CA SER A 128 -25.18 -16.57 10.25
C SER A 128 -25.14 -17.55 11.41
N ASN A 129 -25.74 -17.14 12.52
CA ASN A 129 -26.15 -18.02 13.61
C ASN A 129 -27.46 -18.72 13.22
N GLY A 130 -27.47 -20.04 13.36
CA GLY A 130 -28.59 -20.92 13.70
C GLY A 130 -29.99 -20.67 13.11
N GLN A 131 -30.44 -21.60 12.26
CA GLN A 131 -31.83 -22.08 12.22
C GLN A 131 -31.89 -23.37 11.37
N ASP A 132 -31.67 -24.53 12.00
CA ASP A 132 -32.13 -25.82 11.47
C ASP A 132 -33.21 -26.36 12.39
N GLY A 133 -34.43 -25.93 12.10
CA GLY A 133 -35.66 -26.46 12.66
C GLY A 133 -36.54 -26.98 11.52
N ASN A 134 -36.95 -28.23 11.68
CA ASN A 134 -38.06 -28.93 11.04
C ASN A 134 -37.88 -29.65 9.69
N ASN A 135 -37.97 -30.99 9.85
CA ASN A 135 -39.00 -31.86 9.28
C ASN A 135 -38.71 -32.53 7.93
N LEU A 136 -38.60 -33.85 7.96
CA LEU A 136 -38.89 -34.72 6.82
C LEU A 136 -39.52 -36.02 7.36
N ASP A 137 -40.75 -36.22 6.88
CA ASP A 137 -41.64 -37.34 7.08
C ASP A 137 -41.04 -38.66 6.53
N HIS A 138 -41.02 -39.72 7.35
CA HIS A 138 -41.76 -40.98 7.16
C HIS A 138 -41.30 -42.08 8.13
#